data_AF-A0A6P1STE9-F1
#
_entry.id   AF-A0A6P1STE9-F1
#
_cell.length_a   1.000
_cell.length_b   1.000
_cell.length_c   1.000
_cell.angle_alpha   90.00
_cell.angle_beta   90.00
_cell.angle_gamma   90.00
#
_symmetry.space_group_name_H-M   'P 1'
#
loop_
_entity.id
_entity.type
_entity.pdbx_description
1 polymer ?
#
loop_
_entity_poly.entity_id
_entity_poly.type
_entity_poly.pdbx_seq_one_letter_code
_entity_poly.pdbx_strand_id
1 'polypeptide(L)' 'MPARLALPVRRSMNLTEAAYDRLRDLNAKYGLGNNYLLVVLLERLDEFADEDRMDEAFQGFIAEYGAPDRS' A
#
# COMPACT_ATOMS: atom_id res chain seq x y z
N MET A 1 -7.21 -24.42 -9.66
CA MET A 1 -6.83 -23.06 -10.14
C MET A 1 -7.11 -22.08 -9.02
N PRO A 2 -6.20 -21.14 -8.70
CA PRO A 2 -6.44 -20.15 -7.66
C PRO A 2 -7.63 -19.26 -8.04
N ALA A 3 -8.51 -18.99 -7.09
CA ALA A 3 -9.63 -18.07 -7.28
C ALA A 3 -9.10 -16.65 -7.52
N ARG A 4 -9.61 -15.97 -8.56
CA ARG A 4 -9.28 -14.54 -8.78
C ARG A 4 -10.02 -13.71 -7.74
N LEU A 5 -9.31 -12.84 -7.04
CA LEU A 5 -9.93 -11.86 -6.17
C LEU A 5 -10.69 -10.83 -7.03
N ALA A 6 -11.99 -10.72 -6.79
CA ALA A 6 -12.80 -9.69 -7.41
C ALA A 6 -12.48 -8.35 -6.74
N LEU A 7 -11.83 -7.45 -7.46
CA LEU A 7 -11.59 -6.08 -7.01
C LEU A 7 -12.77 -5.22 -7.47
N PRO A 8 -13.70 -4.83 -6.57
CA PRO A 8 -14.99 -4.26 -6.94
C PRO A 8 -14.90 -2.84 -7.50
N VAL A 9 -13.76 -2.15 -7.37
CA VAL A 9 -13.58 -0.79 -7.86
C VAL A 9 -12.20 -0.64 -8.52
N ARG A 10 -12.15 -0.25 -9.80
CA ARG A 10 -10.91 0.21 -10.43
C ARG A 10 -10.65 1.65 -9.95
N ARG A 11 -9.85 1.81 -8.89
CA ARG A 11 -9.33 3.12 -8.49
C ARG A 11 -7.93 3.30 -9.06
N SER A 12 -7.67 4.40 -9.76
CA SER A 12 -6.31 4.84 -10.03
C SER A 12 -5.76 5.48 -8.76
N MET A 13 -4.59 5.04 -8.30
CA MET A 13 -3.90 5.66 -7.18
C MET A 13 -2.79 6.56 -7.70
N ASN A 14 -2.75 7.79 -7.19
CA ASN A 14 -1.61 8.68 -7.41
C ASN A 14 -0.56 8.36 -6.35
N LEU A 15 0.61 7.91 -6.79
CA LEU A 15 1.72 7.52 -5.93
C LEU A 15 2.94 8.39 -6.27
N THR A 16 3.82 8.59 -5.29
CA THR A 16 5.17 9.10 -5.58
C THR A 16 5.93 8.07 -6.42
N GLU A 17 6.93 8.52 -7.19
CA GLU A 17 7.77 7.63 -8.01
C GLU A 17 8.41 6.52 -7.16
N ALA A 18 8.92 6.87 -5.98
CA ALA A 18 9.52 5.90 -5.05
C ALA A 18 8.52 4.83 -4.58
N ALA A 19 7.26 5.21 -4.31
CA ALA A 19 6.22 4.24 -3.93
C ALA A 19 5.82 3.36 -5.12
N TYR A 20 5.79 3.92 -6.32
CA TYR A 20 5.53 3.16 -7.55
C TYR A 20 6.64 2.14 -7.84
N ASP A 21 7.91 2.52 -7.69
CA ASP A 21 9.04 1.61 -7.91
C ASP A 21 9.04 0.43 -6.94
N ARG A 22 8.71 0.68 -5.66
CA ARG A 22 8.55 -0.41 -4.68
C ARG A 22 7.45 -1.39 -5.09
N LEU A 23 6.31 -0.90 -5.59
CA LEU A 23 5.26 -1.77 -6.12
C LEU A 23 5.72 -2.55 -7.35
N ARG A 24 6.52 -1.93 -8.22
CA ARG A 24 7.10 -2.58 -9.40
C ARG A 24 8.05 -3.72 -9.02
N ASP A 25 8.88 -3.53 -8.00
CA ASP A 25 9.78 -4.58 -7.51
C ASP A 25 9.01 -5.75 -6.90
N LEU A 26 7.95 -5.45 -6.14
CA LEU A 26 7.03 -6.47 -5.62
C LEU A 26 6.29 -7.20 -6.75
N ASN A 27 5.88 -6.49 -7.80
CA ASN A 27 5.26 -7.08 -8.99
C ASN A 27 6.24 -8.03 -9.69
N ALA A 28 7.49 -7.62 -9.87
CA ALA A 28 8.52 -8.47 -10.47
C ALA A 28 8.79 -9.74 -9.63
N LYS A 29 8.74 -9.61 -8.30
CA LYS A 29 8.99 -10.74 -7.38
C LYS A 29 7.82 -11.73 -7.30
N TYR A 30 6.59 -11.26 -7.26
CA TYR A 30 5.41 -12.09 -6.96
C TYR A 30 4.46 -12.29 -8.15
N GLY A 31 4.67 -11.58 -9.27
CA GLY A 31 3.81 -11.64 -10.46
C GLY A 31 2.40 -11.06 -10.26
N LEU A 32 2.17 -10.33 -9.18
CA LEU A 32 0.87 -9.76 -8.82
C LEU A 32 0.78 -8.31 -9.27
N GLY A 33 -0.33 -7.91 -9.91
CA GLY A 33 -0.58 -6.51 -10.26
C GLY A 33 -0.70 -5.61 -9.03
N ASN A 34 -0.47 -4.30 -9.19
CA ASN A 34 -0.41 -3.33 -8.09
C ASN A 34 -1.60 -3.41 -7.11
N ASN A 35 -2.83 -3.56 -7.62
CA ASN A 35 -4.00 -3.65 -6.74
C ASN A 35 -4.01 -4.94 -5.90
N TYR A 36 -3.54 -6.06 -6.44
CA TYR A 36 -3.42 -7.30 -5.67
C TYR A 36 -2.34 -7.18 -4.59
N LEU A 37 -1.21 -6.54 -4.93
CA LEU A 37 -0.14 -6.27 -3.97
C LEU A 37 -0.62 -5.39 -2.82
N LEU A 38 -1.37 -4.33 -3.12
CA LEU A 38 -1.93 -3.44 -2.11
C LEU A 38 -2.94 -4.15 -1.22
N VAL A 39 -3.78 -5.03 -1.78
CA VAL A 39 -4.66 -5.87 -0.95
C VAL A 39 -3.83 -6.72 0.02
N VAL A 40 -2.79 -7.40 -0.44
CA VAL A 40 -1.94 -8.21 0.44
C VAL A 40 -1.29 -7.34 1.52
N LEU A 41 -0.74 -6.18 1.14
CA LEU A 41 -0.09 -5.28 2.09
C LEU A 41 -1.05 -4.73 3.15
N LEU A 42 -2.30 -4.42 2.77
CA LEU A 42 -3.28 -3.83 3.67
C LEU A 42 -4.02 -4.88 4.52
N GLU A 43 -4.41 -6.01 3.94
CA GLU A 43 -5.16 -7.05 4.67
C GLU A 43 -4.26 -7.93 5.55
N ARG A 44 -2.94 -7.93 5.30
CA ARG A 44 -1.97 -8.69 6.10
C ARG A 44 -1.04 -7.79 6.91
N LEU A 45 -1.34 -6.50 7.00
CA LEU A 45 -0.44 -5.52 7.60
C LEU A 45 -0.02 -5.93 9.01
N ASP A 46 -0.99 -6.31 9.84
CA ASP A 46 -0.78 -6.73 11.23
C ASP A 46 0.04 -8.02 11.38
N GLU A 47 0.22 -8.79 10.30
CA GLU A 47 1.03 -10.02 10.33
C GLU A 47 2.52 -9.75 10.20
N PHE A 48 2.91 -8.58 9.66
CA PHE A 48 4.32 -8.27 9.39
C PHE A 48 4.75 -6.88 9.84
N ALA A 49 3.83 -6.00 10.22
CA ALA A 49 4.11 -4.69 10.77
C ALA A 49 4.03 -4.70 12.30
N ASP A 50 4.96 -4.00 12.93
CA ASP A 50 4.89 -3.65 14.35
C ASP A 50 4.03 -2.38 14.50
N GLU A 51 3.03 -2.42 15.39
CA GLU A 51 2.01 -1.38 15.51
C GLU A 51 2.62 -0.03 15.93
N ASP A 52 3.49 -0.03 16.94
CA ASP A 52 4.14 1.20 17.44
C ASP A 52 5.01 1.84 16.35
N ARG A 53 5.80 1.04 15.64
CA ARG A 53 6.63 1.54 14.53
C ARG A 53 5.82 2.05 13.34
N MET A 54 4.67 1.43 13.09
CA MET A 54 3.74 1.90 12.08
C MET A 54 3.22 3.28 12.47
N ASP A 55 2.70 3.43 13.69
CA ASP A 55 2.20 4.71 14.19
C ASP A 55 3.26 5.82 14.13
N GLU A 56 4.49 5.53 14.55
CA GLU A 56 5.61 6.48 14.43
C GLU A 56 5.85 6.92 12.97
N ALA A 57 5.81 5.98 12.02
CA ALA A 57 6.00 6.29 10.61
C ALA A 57 4.88 7.18 10.05
N PHE A 58 3.63 6.93 10.45
CA PHE A 58 2.49 7.77 10.06
C PHE A 58 2.58 9.16 10.67
N GLN A 59 2.91 9.27 11.97
CA GLN A 59 3.09 10.57 12.63
C GLN A 59 4.23 11.37 12.01
N GLY A 60 5.36 10.72 11.71
CA GLY A 60 6.48 11.36 11.02
C GLY A 60 6.09 11.90 9.64
N PHE A 61 5.36 11.11 8.85
CA PHE A 61 4.86 11.54 7.54
C PHE A 61 3.90 12.73 7.64
N ILE A 62 2.96 12.69 8.59
CA ILE A 62 2.00 13.79 8.83
C ILE A 62 2.72 15.05 9.30
N ALA A 63 3.74 14.92 10.15
CA ALA A 63 4.53 16.05 10.60
C ALA A 63 5.32 16.72 9.46
N GLU A 64 5.80 15.94 8.49
CA GLU A 64 6.58 16.43 7.35
C GLU A 64 5.70 17.06 6.26
N TYR A 65 4.59 16.42 5.89
CA TYR A 65 3.78 16.80 4.72
C TYR A 65 2.41 17.39 5.07
N GLY A 66 2.00 17.32 6.33
CA GLY A 66 0.64 17.62 6.77
C GLY A 66 -0.35 16.51 6.43
N ALA A 67 -1.54 16.60 7.02
CA ALA A 67 -2.70 15.81 6.58
C ALA A 67 -3.44 16.60 5.49
N PRO A 68 -3.89 15.98 4.39
CA PRO A 68 -4.74 16.66 3.42
C PRO A 68 -6.00 17.17 4.12
N ASP A 69 -6.34 18.44 3.89
CA ASP A 69 -7.54 19.07 4.46
C ASP A 69 -8.77 18.19 4.16
N ARG A 70 -9.50 17.82 5.21
CA ARG A 70 -10.86 17.28 5.04
C ARG A 70 -11.72 18.41 4.48
N SER A 71 -11.89 18.45 3.16
CA SER A 71 -12.95 19.21 2.51
C SER A 71 -14.22 18.38 2.42
#